data_AF-A0A534HYK3-F1
#
_entry.id   AF-A0A534HYK3-F1
#
_cell.length_a   1.000
_cell.length_b   1.000
_cell.length_c   1.000
_cell.angle_alpha   90.00
_cell.angle_beta   90.00
_cell.angle_gamma   90.00
#
_symmetry.space_group_name_H-M   'P 1'
#
loop_
_entity.id
_entity.type
_entity.pdbx_description
1 polymer ?
#
loop_
_entity_poly.entity_id
_entity_poly.type
_entity_poly.pdbx_seq_one_letter_code
_entity_poly.pdbx_strand_id
1 'polypeptide(L)'
;NSVTIYFSADLSPWVGNNAWSLIYVNNPVLRGFFRLNRSAQAGFLAINTLGDPQLDSQAAANAAIDVSEQRLIELVRAGVGNPNLAVRIDGHTRWRATAHVAQKFQDQRIFIAGDAAHL
;
A
#
# COMPACT_ATOMS: atom_id res chain seq x y z
N ASN A 1 -2.51 -0.19 11.21
CA ASN A 1 -3.16 -0.98 10.16
C ASN A 1 -2.97 -0.30 8.82
N SER A 2 -2.51 -1.06 7.85
CA SER A 2 -2.17 -0.64 6.50
C SER A 2 -3.22 -1.11 5.51
N VAL A 3 -3.27 -0.48 4.33
CA VAL A 3 -4.16 -0.88 3.23
C VAL A 3 -3.37 -0.97 1.93
N THR A 4 -3.69 -1.99 1.13
CA THR A 4 -3.29 -2.08 -0.27
C THR A 4 -4.51 -1.83 -1.13
N ILE A 5 -4.41 -0.89 -2.06
CA ILE A 5 -5.44 -0.50 -3.01
C ILE A 5 -5.02 -1.02 -4.38
N TYR A 6 -5.79 -1.92 -4.97
CA TYR A 6 -5.59 -2.38 -6.35
C TYR A 6 -6.42 -1.49 -7.28
N PHE A 7 -5.80 -0.97 -8.33
CA PHE A 7 -6.44 0.00 -9.20
C PHE A 7 -5.94 -0.08 -10.64
N SER A 8 -6.75 0.50 -11.53
CA SER A 8 -6.41 0.77 -12.92
C SER A 8 -6.52 2.27 -13.19
N ALA A 9 -5.46 2.83 -13.77
CA ALA A 9 -5.35 4.23 -14.21
C ALA A 9 -4.12 4.36 -15.13
N ASP A 10 -4.16 5.28 -16.08
CA ASP A 10 -3.01 5.56 -16.95
C ASP A 10 -1.98 6.42 -16.20
N LEU A 11 -0.91 5.79 -15.72
CA LEU A 11 0.21 6.47 -15.06
C LEU A 11 1.43 6.64 -16.00
N SER A 12 1.33 6.18 -17.25
CA SER A 12 2.43 6.24 -18.22
C SER A 12 3.03 7.65 -18.42
N PRO A 13 2.27 8.77 -18.33
CA PRO A 13 2.85 10.11 -18.46
C PRO A 13 3.87 10.48 -17.37
N TRP A 14 3.76 9.88 -16.18
CA TRP A 14 4.66 10.19 -15.05
C TRP A 14 5.83 9.23 -14.91
N VAL A 15 5.67 7.97 -15.33
CA VAL A 15 6.74 6.95 -15.18
C VAL A 15 7.55 6.75 -16.47
N GLY A 16 7.02 7.13 -17.63
CA GLY A 16 7.68 7.00 -18.92
C GLY A 16 8.11 5.56 -19.24
N ASN A 17 9.24 5.41 -19.93
CA ASN A 17 9.81 4.09 -20.31
C ASN A 17 10.68 3.46 -19.22
N ASN A 18 10.57 3.90 -17.97
CA ASN A 18 11.45 3.41 -16.92
C ASN A 18 10.94 2.09 -16.32
N ALA A 19 11.86 1.16 -16.05
CA ALA A 19 11.54 -0.11 -15.40
C ALA A 19 11.43 0.03 -13.86
N TRP A 20 10.50 0.85 -13.38
CA TRP A 20 10.35 1.11 -11.93
C TRP A 20 9.64 -0.07 -11.27
N SER A 21 10.37 -0.81 -10.43
CA SER A 21 9.81 -1.94 -9.66
C SER A 21 9.00 -1.47 -8.44
N LEU A 22 9.34 -0.34 -7.85
CA LEU A 22 8.71 0.22 -6.65
C LEU A 22 8.89 1.74 -6.62
N ILE A 23 7.83 2.48 -6.29
CA ILE A 23 7.83 3.94 -6.26
C ILE A 23 7.36 4.40 -4.89
N TYR A 24 8.28 4.85 -4.03
CA TYR A 24 7.91 5.38 -2.72
C TYR A 24 7.29 6.76 -2.86
N VAL A 25 6.18 6.97 -2.14
CA VAL A 25 5.49 8.25 -2.06
C VAL A 25 5.40 8.69 -0.61
N ASN A 26 5.84 9.92 -0.36
CA ASN A 26 5.84 10.55 0.93
C ASN A 26 5.39 11.99 0.75
N ASN A 27 4.15 12.27 1.12
CA ASN A 27 3.55 13.60 1.00
C ASN A 27 2.68 13.89 2.23
N PRO A 28 2.11 15.10 2.37
CA PRO A 28 1.32 15.46 3.55
C PRO A 28 0.07 14.60 3.78
N VAL A 29 -0.43 13.89 2.76
CA VAL A 29 -1.63 13.06 2.85
C VAL A 29 -1.30 11.62 3.23
N LEU A 30 -0.22 11.06 2.69
CA LEU A 30 0.10 9.64 2.88
C LEU A 30 1.59 9.33 2.78
N ARG A 31 1.95 8.19 3.39
CA ARG A 31 3.24 7.51 3.20
C ARG A 31 3.00 6.07 2.77
N GLY A 32 3.58 5.71 1.63
CA GLY A 32 3.31 4.44 0.98
C GLY A 32 4.20 4.20 -0.23
N PHE A 33 3.79 3.27 -1.08
CA PHE A 33 4.45 3.02 -2.34
C PHE A 33 3.50 2.47 -3.40
N PHE A 34 3.81 2.79 -4.66
CA PHE A 34 3.20 2.16 -5.81
C PHE A 34 4.05 1.00 -6.31
N ARG A 35 3.36 -0.03 -6.80
CA ARG A 35 3.91 -1.01 -7.72
C ARG A 35 2.99 -1.10 -8.93
N LEU A 36 3.55 -0.89 -10.11
CA LEU A 36 2.80 -0.86 -11.36
C LEU A 36 3.15 -2.06 -12.22
N ASN A 37 2.23 -2.42 -13.11
CA ASN A 37 2.55 -3.30 -14.22
C ASN A 37 3.48 -2.57 -15.23
N ARG A 38 4.05 -3.32 -16.17
CA ARG A 38 5.01 -2.77 -17.14
C ARG A 38 4.44 -1.64 -18.01
N SER A 39 3.14 -1.66 -18.31
CA SER A 39 2.48 -0.61 -19.11
C SER A 39 2.07 0.62 -18.31
N ALA A 40 2.24 0.60 -16.98
CA ALA A 40 1.79 1.63 -16.06
C ALA A 40 0.28 1.93 -16.14
N GLN A 41 -0.54 0.94 -16.54
CA GLN A 41 -1.99 1.08 -16.66
C GLN A 41 -2.76 0.52 -15.46
N ALA A 42 -2.09 -0.29 -14.64
CA ALA A 42 -2.66 -0.89 -13.45
C ALA A 42 -1.55 -1.21 -12.43
N GLY A 43 -1.95 -1.36 -11.18
CA GLY A 43 -1.03 -1.69 -10.12
C GLY A 43 -1.70 -1.67 -8.76
N PHE A 44 -0.89 -1.44 -7.73
CA PHE A 44 -1.40 -1.21 -6.41
C PHE A 44 -0.65 -0.10 -5.68
N LEU A 45 -1.36 0.56 -4.77
CA LEU A 45 -0.84 1.52 -3.80
C LEU A 45 -0.94 0.89 -2.42
N ALA A 46 0.21 0.66 -1.77
CA ALA A 46 0.26 0.25 -0.37
C ALA A 46 0.51 1.46 0.52
N ILE A 47 -0.33 1.65 1.54
CA ILE A 47 -0.28 2.81 2.44
C ILE A 47 -0.11 2.32 3.87
N ASN A 48 0.93 2.84 4.54
CA ASN A 48 1.22 2.53 5.94
C ASN A 48 0.77 3.65 6.89
N THR A 49 0.75 4.89 6.41
CA THR A 49 0.50 6.07 7.24
C THR A 49 -0.31 7.09 6.48
N LEU A 50 -1.30 7.70 7.14
CA LEU A 50 -2.04 8.87 6.66
C LEU A 50 -1.65 10.12 7.45
N GLY A 51 -1.61 11.27 6.79
CA GLY A 51 -1.37 12.55 7.43
C GLY A 51 -0.03 12.66 8.16
N ASP A 52 0.02 13.54 9.16
CA ASP A 52 1.16 13.71 10.05
C ASP A 52 0.91 13.00 11.40
N PRO A 53 1.72 11.99 11.77
CA PRO A 53 1.63 11.32 13.07
C PRO A 53 1.76 12.24 14.28
N GLN A 54 2.43 13.40 14.13
CA GLN A 54 2.58 14.37 15.22
C GLN A 54 1.29 15.16 15.47
N LEU A 55 0.46 15.33 14.43
CA LEU A 55 -0.81 16.04 14.52
C LEU A 55 -1.96 15.09 14.91
N ASP A 56 -2.00 13.90 14.32
CA ASP A 56 -3.00 12.88 14.62
C ASP A 56 -2.40 11.48 14.54
N SER A 57 -1.91 11.01 15.68
CA SER A 57 -1.30 9.68 15.80
C SER A 57 -2.28 8.54 15.53
N GLN A 58 -3.58 8.71 15.80
CA GLN A 58 -4.58 7.66 15.61
C GLN A 58 -4.92 7.49 14.13
N ALA A 59 -5.19 8.59 13.43
CA ALA A 59 -5.41 8.57 11.99
C ALA A 59 -4.16 8.06 11.25
N ALA A 60 -2.97 8.51 11.68
CA ALA A 60 -1.71 8.07 11.08
C ALA A 60 -1.42 6.58 11.26
N ALA A 61 -1.81 5.99 12.39
CA ALA A 61 -1.60 4.57 12.67
C ALA A 61 -2.58 3.63 11.95
N ASN A 62 -3.67 4.15 11.35
CA ASN A 62 -4.72 3.33 10.74
C ASN A 62 -5.12 3.84 9.35
N ALA A 63 -4.23 3.61 8.37
CA ALA A 63 -4.50 3.92 6.96
C ALA A 63 -5.69 3.14 6.38
N ALA A 64 -6.10 2.06 7.02
CA ALA A 64 -7.23 1.25 6.61
C ALA A 64 -8.57 1.71 7.21
N ILE A 65 -8.65 2.81 7.96
CA ILE A 65 -9.88 3.17 8.70
C ILE A 65 -11.11 3.29 7.77
N ASP A 66 -10.95 3.96 6.63
CA ASP A 66 -11.97 4.15 5.61
C ASP A 66 -11.51 3.52 4.29
N VAL A 67 -12.28 2.56 3.80
CA VAL A 67 -12.05 1.84 2.53
C VAL A 67 -13.22 2.01 1.56
N SER A 68 -14.03 3.05 1.76
CA SER A 68 -15.02 3.45 0.77
C SER A 68 -14.33 3.75 -0.57
N GLU A 69 -14.95 3.37 -1.68
CA GLU A 69 -14.33 3.51 -3.00
C GLU A 69 -13.90 4.94 -3.30
N GLN A 70 -14.74 5.92 -2.94
CA GLN A 70 -14.42 7.34 -3.06
C GLN A 70 -13.11 7.69 -2.34
N ARG A 71 -12.94 7.24 -1.09
CA ARG A 71 -11.73 7.51 -0.32
C ARG A 71 -10.50 6.85 -0.94
N LEU A 72 -10.65 5.62 -1.44
CA LEU A 72 -9.56 4.92 -2.12
C LEU A 72 -9.11 5.66 -3.39
N ILE A 73 -10.07 6.20 -4.17
CA ILE A 73 -9.78 7.05 -5.35
C ILE A 73 -9.02 8.31 -4.94
N GLU A 74 -9.46 8.99 -3.89
CA GLU A 74 -8.78 10.18 -3.35
C GLU A 74 -7.33 9.88 -2.95
N LEU A 75 -7.09 8.73 -2.30
CA LEU A 75 -5.74 8.33 -1.89
C LEU A 75 -4.83 8.00 -3.07
N VAL A 76 -5.34 7.32 -4.10
CA VAL A 76 -4.56 7.09 -5.34
C VAL A 76 -4.21 8.42 -6.01
N ARG A 77 -5.19 9.33 -6.14
CA ARG A 77 -4.97 10.68 -6.68
C ARG A 77 -3.94 11.48 -5.88
N ALA A 78 -4.02 11.43 -4.56
CA ALA A 78 -3.07 12.08 -3.67
C ALA A 78 -1.66 11.47 -3.78
N GLY A 79 -1.55 10.16 -3.94
CA GLY A 79 -0.26 9.48 -4.16
C GLY A 79 0.39 9.87 -5.48
N VAL A 80 -0.39 9.98 -6.56
CA VAL A 80 0.09 10.41 -7.89
C VAL A 80 0.34 11.92 -7.95
N GLY A 81 -0.39 12.71 -7.17
CA GLY A 81 -0.36 14.18 -7.23
C GLY A 81 -1.25 14.77 -8.31
N ASN A 82 -2.25 14.02 -8.81
CA ASN A 82 -3.21 14.49 -9.81
C ASN A 82 -4.66 14.30 -9.30
N PRO A 83 -5.37 15.38 -8.93
CA PRO A 83 -6.73 15.29 -8.40
C PRO A 83 -7.78 14.86 -9.43
N ASN A 84 -7.46 14.96 -10.72
CA ASN A 84 -8.37 14.64 -11.82
C ASN A 84 -8.07 13.28 -12.48
N LEU A 85 -7.15 12.49 -11.91
CA LEU A 85 -6.83 11.17 -12.45
C LEU A 85 -8.09 10.30 -12.52
N ALA A 86 -8.34 9.71 -13.68
CA ALA A 86 -9.38 8.70 -13.86
C ALA A 86 -8.89 7.39 -13.22
N VAL A 87 -9.44 7.06 -12.05
CA VAL A 87 -9.07 5.88 -11.27
C VAL A 87 -10.27 4.95 -11.21
N ARG A 88 -10.07 3.67 -11.53
CA ARG A 88 -11.00 2.59 -11.22
C ARG A 88 -10.40 1.73 -10.11
N ILE A 89 -11.16 1.51 -9.04
CA ILE A 89 -10.73 0.60 -7.97
C ILE A 89 -11.06 -0.83 -8.38
N ASP A 90 -10.05 -1.69 -8.39
CA ASP A 90 -10.19 -3.11 -8.70
C ASP A 90 -10.32 -3.96 -7.43
N GLY A 91 -9.92 -3.42 -6.28
CA GLY A 91 -10.10 -4.05 -4.96
C GLY A 91 -9.24 -3.42 -3.87
N HIS A 92 -9.34 -3.94 -2.66
CA HIS A 92 -8.46 -3.54 -1.56
C HIS A 92 -8.19 -4.70 -0.59
N THR A 93 -7.11 -4.59 0.17
CA THR A 93 -6.79 -5.53 1.26
C THR A 93 -6.28 -4.78 2.47
N ARG A 94 -6.83 -5.11 3.64
CA ARG A 94 -6.36 -4.61 4.93
C ARG A 94 -5.29 -5.54 5.47
N TRP A 95 -4.21 -4.98 5.98
CA TRP A 95 -3.12 -5.78 6.55
C TRP A 95 -2.43 -5.03 7.69
N ARG A 96 -1.59 -5.74 8.44
CA ARG A 96 -0.80 -5.16 9.54
C ARG A 96 0.65 -5.56 9.35
N ALA A 97 1.51 -4.58 9.13
CA ALA A 97 2.96 -4.79 9.25
C ALA A 97 3.26 -5.26 10.67
N THR A 98 3.92 -6.40 10.79
CA THR A 98 4.31 -6.97 12.08
C THR A 98 5.74 -7.47 11.95
N ALA A 99 6.44 -7.59 13.07
CA ALA A 99 7.78 -8.14 13.15
C ALA A 99 7.79 -9.21 14.24
N HIS A 100 7.38 -10.43 13.90
CA HIS A 100 7.26 -11.54 14.83
C HIS A 100 8.10 -12.72 14.38
N VAL A 101 8.68 -13.43 15.34
CA VAL A 101 9.43 -14.67 15.09
C VAL A 101 8.96 -15.74 16.06
N ALA A 102 8.76 -16.95 15.56
CA ALA A 102 8.41 -18.09 16.40
C ALA A 102 9.56 -18.40 17.37
N GLN A 103 9.22 -18.73 18.61
CA GLN A 103 10.22 -19.06 19.63
C GLN A 103 10.90 -20.42 19.36
N LYS A 104 10.24 -21.30 18.61
CA LYS A 104 10.74 -22.61 18.18
C LYS A 104 10.29 -22.85 16.75
N PHE A 105 11.18 -23.37 15.91
CA PHE A 105 10.88 -23.67 14.49
C PHE A 105 10.55 -25.15 14.25
N GLN A 106 10.54 -25.97 15.29
CA GLN A 106 10.31 -27.39 15.23
C GLN A 106 9.67 -27.89 16.53
N ASP A 107 8.75 -28.85 16.40
CA ASP A 107 8.34 -29.74 17.47
C ASP A 107 8.28 -31.19 16.95
N GLN A 108 9.09 -32.08 17.53
CA GLN A 108 9.30 -33.44 17.05
C GLN A 108 9.64 -33.49 15.55
N ARG A 109 8.76 -34.03 14.70
CA ARG A 109 8.94 -34.15 13.25
C ARG A 109 8.13 -33.11 12.45
N ILE A 110 7.59 -32.10 13.14
CA ILE A 110 6.83 -31.00 12.54
C ILE A 110 7.73 -29.76 12.54
N PHE A 111 7.87 -29.14 11.38
CA PHE A 111 8.70 -27.96 11.18
C PHE A 111 7.84 -26.83 10.61
N ILE A 112 8.16 -25.59 10.99
CA ILE A 112 7.55 -24.38 10.41
C ILE A 112 8.61 -23.60 9.65
N ALA A 113 8.21 -22.93 8.56
CA ALA A 113 9.09 -22.13 7.70
C ALA A 113 8.30 -20.99 7.03
N GLY A 114 9.01 -19.98 6.52
CA GLY A 114 8.41 -18.81 5.88
C GLY A 114 7.54 -18.01 6.85
N ASP A 115 6.41 -17.50 6.36
CA ASP A 115 5.45 -16.69 7.14
C ASP A 115 4.85 -17.42 8.36
N ALA A 116 4.92 -18.75 8.39
CA ALA A 116 4.54 -19.53 9.57
C ALA A 116 5.57 -19.42 10.71
N ALA A 117 6.84 -19.12 10.40
CA ALA A 117 7.93 -19.01 11.34
C ALA A 117 8.33 -17.55 11.64
N HIS A 118 8.16 -16.64 10.69
CA HIS A 118 8.50 -15.24 10.86
C HIS A 118 7.64 -14.32 9.98
N LEU A 119 7.23 -13.16 10.49
CA LEU A 119 6.45 -12.13 9.79
C LEU A 119 7.12 -10.78 9.96
#